data_AF-A0A558QZL8-F1
#
_entry.id   AF-A0A558QZL8-F1
#
_cell.length_a   1.000
_cell.length_b   1.000
_cell.length_c   1.000
_cell.angle_alpha   90.00
_cell.angle_beta   90.00
_cell.angle_gamma   90.00
#
_symmetry.space_group_name_H-M   'P 1'
#
loop_
_entity.id
_entity.type
_entity.pdbx_description
1 polymer ?
#
loop_
_entity_poly.entity_id
_entity_poly.type
_entity_poly.pdbx_seq_one_letter_code
_entity_poly.pdbx_strand_id
1 'polypeptide(L)'
;MDDGKPEWSDDLAAKLLGSVVLVGITRRSVSGETLEQFYGTVKRADAQGIDLALSGSRSGESFFLPPDPRAFFPAQPGSYRLRDTGEIVENPDFTTTWTVDRDED
;
A
#
# COMPACT_ATOMS: atom_id res chain seq x y z
N MET A 1 7.18 20.53 22.36
CA MET A 1 7.58 19.10 22.35
C MET A 1 6.78 18.53 21.22
N ASP A 2 7.33 18.70 20.05
CA ASP A 2 6.67 18.51 18.77
C ASP A 2 7.11 17.12 18.36
N ASP A 3 6.30 16.13 18.75
CA ASP A 3 6.47 14.74 18.34
C ASP A 3 6.51 14.76 16.81
N GLY A 4 7.68 14.52 16.23
CA GLY A 4 7.96 14.62 14.78
C GLY A 4 7.21 13.59 13.93
N LYS A 5 6.01 13.20 14.35
CA LYS A 5 5.08 12.39 13.59
C LYS A 5 4.68 13.18 12.34
N PRO A 6 4.83 12.62 11.13
CA PRO A 6 4.34 13.29 9.94
C PRO A 6 2.87 13.64 10.14
N GLU A 7 2.52 14.91 9.95
CA GLU A 7 1.14 15.38 10.08
C GLU A 7 0.27 14.57 9.10
N TRP A 8 -0.67 13.80 9.63
CA TRP A 8 -1.67 13.13 8.83
C TRP A 8 -2.36 14.15 7.92
N SER A 9 -2.46 13.83 6.62
CA SER A 9 -3.09 14.72 5.65
C SER A 9 -4.53 14.28 5.38
N ASP A 10 -5.49 15.02 5.94
CA ASP A 10 -6.92 14.78 5.70
C ASP A 10 -7.31 14.86 4.22
N ASP A 11 -6.64 15.72 3.44
CA ASP A 11 -6.82 15.78 1.98
C ASP A 11 -6.43 14.48 1.29
N LEU A 12 -5.31 13.87 1.71
CA LEU A 12 -4.91 12.57 1.18
C LEU A 12 -5.86 11.47 1.66
N ALA A 13 -6.33 11.52 2.91
CA ALA A 13 -7.31 10.59 3.45
C ALA A 13 -8.57 10.53 2.57
N ALA A 14 -9.11 11.69 2.22
CA ALA A 14 -10.28 11.83 1.37
C ALA A 14 -10.05 11.29 -0.04
N LYS A 15 -8.83 11.46 -0.58
CA LYS A 15 -8.45 10.92 -1.89
C LYS A 15 -8.17 9.42 -1.87
N LEU A 16 -7.64 8.90 -0.77
CA LEU A 16 -7.37 7.47 -0.63
C LEU A 16 -8.67 6.70 -0.48
N LEU A 17 -9.63 7.22 0.30
CA LEU A 17 -10.89 6.53 0.59
C LEU A 17 -11.64 6.14 -0.71
N GLY A 18 -11.84 4.83 -0.92
CA GLY A 18 -12.50 4.29 -2.11
C GLY A 18 -11.63 4.19 -3.36
N SER A 19 -10.40 4.71 -3.33
CA SER A 19 -9.44 4.58 -4.42
C SER A 19 -8.72 3.24 -4.40
N VAL A 20 -8.28 2.81 -5.59
CA VAL A 20 -7.49 1.59 -5.78
C VAL A 20 -6.02 1.90 -5.56
N VAL A 21 -5.41 1.21 -4.59
CA VAL A 21 -4.00 1.36 -4.28
C VAL A 21 -3.25 0.08 -4.61
N LEU A 22 -2.19 0.24 -5.41
CA LEU A 22 -1.20 -0.80 -5.66
C LEU A 22 -0.16 -0.78 -4.52
N VAL A 23 -0.03 -1.88 -3.79
CA VAL A 23 0.90 -2.05 -2.68
C VAL A 23 2.04 -2.95 -3.14
N GLY A 24 3.27 -2.44 -3.10
CA GLY A 24 4.50 -3.22 -3.27
C GLY A 24 5.20 -3.41 -1.93
N ILE A 25 5.39 -4.65 -1.49
CA ILE A 25 6.17 -4.98 -0.29
C ILE A 25 7.45 -5.67 -0.70
N THR A 26 8.59 -5.04 -0.41
CA THR A 26 9.92 -5.63 -0.53
C THR A 26 10.30 -6.25 0.80
N ARG A 27 10.26 -7.58 0.91
CA ARG A 27 10.76 -8.30 2.08
C ARG A 27 12.24 -8.62 1.89
N ARG A 28 13.09 -8.09 2.75
CA ARG A 28 14.51 -8.45 2.80
C ARG A 28 14.68 -9.60 3.80
N SER A 29 15.39 -10.65 3.39
CA SER A 29 15.66 -11.84 4.21
C SER A 29 17.08 -12.35 3.94
N VAL A 30 17.61 -13.22 4.80
CA VAL A 30 18.95 -13.82 4.65
C VAL A 30 19.14 -14.52 3.30
N SER A 31 18.07 -15.09 2.72
CA SER A 31 18.11 -15.74 1.41
C SER A 31 17.95 -14.79 0.20
N GLY A 32 17.75 -13.49 0.42
CA GLY A 32 17.58 -12.48 -0.62
C GLY A 32 16.37 -11.57 -0.41
N GLU A 33 16.04 -10.80 -1.45
CA GLU A 33 14.93 -9.86 -1.46
C GLU A 33 13.74 -10.43 -2.24
N THR A 34 12.60 -10.58 -1.58
CA THR A 34 11.35 -11.01 -2.21
C THR A 34 10.44 -9.80 -2.40
N LEU A 35 10.04 -9.53 -3.64
CA LEU A 35 9.09 -8.50 -3.97
C LEU A 35 7.68 -9.11 -4.07
N GLU A 36 6.82 -8.77 -3.12
CA GLU A 36 5.39 -9.04 -3.18
C GLU A 36 4.66 -7.80 -3.70
N GLN A 37 3.69 -7.99 -4.58
CA GLN A 37 2.82 -6.91 -5.06
C GLN A 37 1.38 -7.37 -5.00
N PHE A 38 0.50 -6.48 -4.56
CA PHE A 38 -0.94 -6.71 -4.51
C PHE A 38 -1.67 -5.38 -4.61
N TYR A 39 -2.99 -5.42 -4.73
CA TYR A 39 -3.82 -4.23 -4.84
C TYR A 39 -5.06 -4.39 -3.98
N GLY A 40 -5.58 -3.25 -3.55
CA GLY A 40 -6.80 -3.21 -2.76
C GLY A 40 -7.48 -1.86 -2.89
N THR A 41 -8.73 -1.83 -2.44
CA THR A 41 -9.50 -0.59 -2.34
C THR A 41 -9.47 -0.11 -0.90
N VAL A 42 -9.17 1.17 -0.68
CA VAL A 42 -9.15 1.73 0.67
C VAL A 42 -10.56 1.78 1.24
N LYS A 43 -10.77 1.11 2.37
CA LYS A 43 -12.02 1.15 3.12
C LYS A 43 -12.00 2.22 4.21
N ARG A 44 -10.82 2.50 4.77
CA ARG A 44 -10.61 3.49 5.82
C ARG A 44 -9.24 4.12 5.67
N ALA A 45 -9.13 5.43 5.84
CA ALA A 45 -7.86 6.14 5.90
C ALA A 45 -7.99 7.23 6.96
N ASP A 46 -7.23 7.10 8.04
CA ASP A 46 -7.24 8.07 9.14
C ASP A 46 -5.88 8.09 9.88
N ALA A 47 -5.71 9.00 10.83
CA ALA A 47 -4.47 9.15 11.59
C ALA A 47 -4.09 7.92 12.45
N GLN A 48 -4.99 6.94 12.62
CA GLN A 48 -4.68 5.64 13.22
C GLN A 48 -4.08 4.66 12.22
N GLY A 49 -4.44 4.76 10.93
CA GLY A 49 -3.95 3.89 9.86
C GLY A 49 -4.89 3.80 8.67
N ILE A 50 -4.51 2.95 7.71
CA ILE A 50 -5.20 2.82 6.43
C ILE A 50 -5.60 1.36 6.25
N ASP A 51 -6.89 1.10 6.13
CA ASP A 51 -7.45 -0.22 5.90
C ASP A 51 -7.75 -0.40 4.41
N LEU A 52 -7.09 -1.39 3.81
CA LEU A 52 -7.28 -1.76 2.40
C LEU A 52 -7.99 -3.10 2.32
N ALA A 53 -9.13 -3.13 1.63
CA ALA A 53 -9.75 -4.38 1.20
C ALA A 53 -8.99 -4.89 -0.03
N LEU A 54 -8.23 -5.97 0.15
CA LEU A 54 -7.49 -6.61 -0.92
C LEU A 54 -8.44 -7.16 -1.97
N SER A 55 -8.01 -7.10 -3.23
CA SER A 55 -8.73 -7.61 -4.39
C SER A 55 -7.89 -8.63 -5.14
N GLY A 56 -8.52 -9.32 -6.10
CA GLY A 56 -7.82 -10.29 -6.91
C GLY A 56 -7.59 -11.63 -6.22
N SER A 57 -6.36 -12.14 -6.29
CA SER A 57 -5.96 -13.38 -5.60
C SER A 57 -6.10 -13.32 -4.08
N ARG A 58 -6.06 -12.13 -3.47
CA ARG A 58 -6.29 -11.91 -2.02
C ARG A 58 -7.65 -11.29 -1.72
N SER A 59 -8.61 -11.44 -2.64
CA SER A 59 -9.95 -10.90 -2.48
C SER A 59 -10.63 -11.45 -1.22
N GLY A 60 -11.11 -10.55 -0.35
CA GLY A 60 -11.74 -10.89 0.92
C GLY A 60 -10.83 -10.76 2.14
N GLU A 61 -9.54 -10.49 1.93
CA GLU A 61 -8.62 -10.10 2.99
C GLU A 61 -8.57 -8.58 3.17
N SER A 62 -8.31 -8.13 4.40
CA SER A 62 -8.06 -6.73 4.73
C SER A 62 -6.61 -6.54 5.15
N PHE A 63 -5.95 -5.53 4.60
CA PHE A 63 -4.57 -5.20 4.90
C PHE A 63 -4.48 -3.82 5.54
N PHE A 64 -3.85 -3.76 6.71
CA PHE A 64 -3.69 -2.53 7.47
C PHE A 64 -2.31 -1.93 7.22
N LEU A 65 -2.26 -0.70 6.73
CA LEU A 65 -1.05 0.08 6.51
C LEU A 65 -0.88 1.18 7.55
N PRO A 66 0.37 1.52 7.90
CA PRO A 66 0.67 2.69 8.72
C PRO A 66 0.09 3.96 8.08
N PRO A 67 -0.33 4.94 8.90
CA PRO A 67 -0.82 6.25 8.43
C PRO A 67 0.35 7.13 7.96
N ASP A 68 1.13 6.65 6.99
CA ASP A 68 2.25 7.40 6.41
C ASP A 68 1.88 7.91 5.02
N PRO A 69 1.38 9.16 4.90
CA PRO A 69 1.00 9.73 3.62
C PRO A 69 2.18 9.87 2.64
N ARG A 70 3.42 9.91 3.13
CA ARG A 70 4.62 10.04 2.30
C ARG A 70 4.96 8.75 1.57
N ALA A 71 4.41 7.62 2.01
CA ALA A 71 4.54 6.33 1.34
C ALA A 71 3.55 6.16 0.18
N PHE A 72 2.56 7.06 0.01
CA PHE A 72 1.57 6.98 -1.05
C PHE A 72 1.86 8.00 -2.14
N PHE A 73 1.95 7.51 -3.37
CA PHE A 73 2.20 8.32 -4.55
C PHE A 73 1.05 8.13 -5.54
N PRO A 74 0.60 9.18 -6.24
CA PRO A 74 -0.38 9.02 -7.31
C PRO A 74 0.19 8.08 -8.37
N ALA A 75 -0.54 7.03 -8.70
CA ALA A 75 -0.11 6.10 -9.73
C ALA A 75 -0.42 6.69 -11.11
N GLN A 76 0.40 6.32 -12.09
CA GLN A 76 0.15 6.75 -13.46
C GLN A 76 -0.97 5.89 -14.05
N PRO A 77 -1.92 6.47 -14.82
CA PRO A 77 -2.90 5.67 -15.53
C PRO A 77 -2.18 4.72 -16.50
N GLY A 78 -2.57 3.45 -16.47
CA GLY A 78 -1.93 2.38 -17.21
C GLY A 78 -2.28 1.00 -16.65
N SER A 79 -1.78 -0.04 -17.31
CA SER A 79 -2.01 -1.43 -16.91
C SER A 79 -0.78 -1.97 -16.19
N TYR A 80 -0.91 -2.24 -14.90
CA TYR A 80 0.14 -2.80 -14.06
C TYR A 80 -0.05 -4.30 -13.93
N ARG A 81 0.90 -5.07 -14.45
CA ARG A 81 0.88 -6.53 -14.31
C ARG A 81 1.64 -6.95 -13.05
N LEU A 82 0.92 -7.55 -12.12
CA LEU A 82 1.45 -8.13 -10.90
C LEU A 82 2.32 -9.33 -11.26
N ARG A 83 3.59 -9.30 -10.85
CA ARG A 83 4.54 -10.39 -11.15
C ARG A 83 4.21 -11.68 -10.41
N ASP A 84 3.65 -11.57 -9.21
CA ASP A 84 3.38 -12.71 -8.32
C ASP A 84 2.17 -13.53 -8.79
N THR A 85 1.04 -12.86 -9.04
CA THR A 85 -0.23 -13.52 -9.39
C THR A 85 -0.52 -13.51 -10.90
N GLY A 86 0.18 -12.66 -11.67
CA GLY A 86 -0.06 -12.46 -13.10
C GLY A 86 -1.25 -11.56 -13.43
N GLU A 87 -1.95 -11.06 -12.41
CA GLU A 87 -3.12 -10.18 -12.53
C GLU A 87 -2.76 -8.81 -13.12
N ILE A 88 -3.73 -8.18 -13.78
CA ILE A 88 -3.56 -6.85 -14.38
C ILE A 88 -4.45 -5.87 -13.63
N VAL A 89 -3.84 -4.86 -13.01
CA VAL A 89 -4.51 -3.74 -12.37
C VAL A 89 -4.55 -2.59 -13.37
N GLU A 90 -5.75 -2.20 -13.79
CA GLU A 90 -5.93 -1.11 -14.74
C GLU A 90 -6.20 0.20 -14.01
N ASN A 91 -5.40 1.22 -14.31
CA ASN A 91 -5.51 2.58 -13.78
C ASN A 91 -5.66 2.63 -12.24
N PRO A 92 -4.68 2.13 -11.47
CA PRO A 92 -4.67 2.38 -10.04
C PRO A 92 -4.61 3.89 -9.77
N ASP A 93 -5.26 4.34 -8.69
CA ASP A 93 -5.24 5.74 -8.27
C ASP A 93 -3.92 6.07 -7.57
N PHE A 94 -3.45 5.16 -6.72
CA PHE A 94 -2.23 5.33 -5.92
C PHE A 94 -1.34 4.09 -5.95
N THR A 95 -0.05 4.30 -5.72
CA THR A 95 0.93 3.26 -5.48
C THR A 95 1.65 3.53 -4.17
N THR A 96 1.95 2.47 -3.43
CA THR A 96 2.73 2.55 -2.19
C THR A 96 3.75 1.45 -2.14
N THR A 97 4.91 1.73 -1.56
CA THR A 97 6.02 0.78 -1.49
C THR A 97 6.57 0.71 -0.07
N TRP A 98 6.62 -0.49 0.47
CA TRP A 98 7.05 -0.77 1.83
C TRP A 98 8.24 -1.72 1.80
N THR A 99 9.32 -1.38 2.49
CA THR A 99 10.45 -2.29 2.68
C THR A 99 10.35 -2.85 4.09
N VAL A 100 10.17 -4.16 4.19
CA VAL A 100 10.18 -4.87 5.46
C VAL A 100 11.55 -5.51 5.60
N ASP A 101 12.35 -4.98 6.51
CA ASP A 101 13.53 -5.68 6.98
C ASP A 101 13.10 -6.75 7.97
N ARG A 102 13.54 -7.98 7.75
CA ARG A 102 13.56 -8.95 8.83
C ARG A 102 14.71 -8.56 9.74
N ASP A 103 14.46 -7.65 10.68
CA ASP A 103 15.37 -7.40 11.79
C ASP A 103 15.52 -8.74 12.51
N GLU A 104 16.71 -9.33 12.41
CA GLU A 104 17.07 -10.53 13.16
C GLU A 104 17.09 -10.10 14.63
N ASP A 105 16.11 -10.54 15.42
CA ASP A 105 16.15 -10.44 16.90
C ASP A 105 17.33 -11.26 17.45
#